data_AF-A0A930XAM0-F1
#
_entry.id   AF-A0A930XAM0-F1
#
_cell.length_a   1.000
_cell.length_b   1.000
_cell.length_c   1.000
_cell.angle_alpha   90.00
_cell.angle_beta   90.00
_cell.angle_gamma   90.00
#
_symmetry.space_group_name_H-M   'P 1'
#
loop_
_entity.id
_entity.type
_entity.pdbx_description
1 polymer ?
#
loop_
_entity_poly.entity_id
_entity_poly.type
_entity_poly.pdbx_seq_one_letter_code
_entity_poly.pdbx_strand_id
1 'polypeptide(L)'
;MMNENPAPSTPSPLEYNLSLIYLGILSLEIETRLNVIPQNKTDLNFVVDNVIKLLKKNQELLYRVVSLWEQIETLQSDQEYYGTIKDYIENFKESVENYEKFKLNLPSDKIKDIALNTLTELLFYSGISGEKLLRNKLENLLPQG
;
A
#
# COMPACT_ATOMS: atom_id res chain seq x y z
N MET A 1 -33.71 -2.14 -23.08
CA MET A 1 -32.29 -2.56 -23.07
C MET A 1 -31.75 -2.25 -21.69
N MET A 2 -31.58 -3.27 -20.85
CA MET A 2 -30.95 -3.10 -19.54
C MET A 2 -29.46 -2.93 -19.79
N ASN A 3 -28.89 -1.77 -19.44
CA ASN A 3 -27.45 -1.60 -19.37
C ASN A 3 -26.97 -2.43 -18.18
N GLU A 4 -26.49 -3.64 -18.45
CA GLU A 4 -25.65 -4.36 -17.51
C GLU A 4 -24.40 -3.52 -17.31
N ASN A 5 -24.32 -2.87 -16.15
CA ASN A 5 -23.09 -2.24 -15.71
C ASN A 5 -22.05 -3.37 -15.62
N PRO A 6 -20.96 -3.36 -16.42
CA PRO A 6 -20.00 -4.45 -16.37
C PRO A 6 -19.49 -4.58 -14.94
N ALA A 7 -19.52 -5.80 -14.39
CA ALA A 7 -18.96 -6.09 -13.09
C ALA A 7 -17.55 -5.47 -13.01
N PRO A 8 -17.16 -4.87 -11.87
CA PRO A 8 -15.83 -4.27 -11.75
C PRO A 8 -14.79 -5.32 -12.11
N SER A 9 -14.04 -5.06 -13.19
CA SER A 9 -12.99 -5.94 -13.66
C SER A 9 -11.99 -6.16 -12.52
N THR A 10 -11.64 -7.42 -12.26
CA THR A 10 -10.59 -7.74 -11.28
C THR A 10 -9.32 -6.96 -11.65
N PRO A 11 -8.73 -6.20 -10.71
CA PRO A 11 -7.54 -5.40 -11.01
C PRO A 11 -6.40 -6.32 -11.48
N SER A 12 -5.61 -5.85 -12.43
CA SER A 12 -4.38 -6.54 -12.84
C SER A 12 -3.43 -6.67 -11.63
N PRO A 13 -2.49 -7.64 -11.64
CA PRO A 13 -1.51 -7.78 -10.57
C PRO A 13 -0.72 -6.48 -10.27
N LEU A 14 -0.41 -5.70 -11.31
CA LEU A 14 0.25 -4.40 -11.17
C LEU A 14 -0.64 -3.38 -10.45
N GLU A 15 -1.89 -3.23 -10.90
CA GLU A 15 -2.88 -2.34 -10.28
C GLU A 15 -3.14 -2.72 -8.84
N TYR A 16 -3.24 -4.01 -8.54
CA TYR A 16 -3.43 -4.52 -7.19
C TYR A 16 -2.27 -4.10 -6.27
N ASN A 17 -1.03 -4.33 -6.68
CA ASN A 17 0.15 -3.99 -5.88
C ASN A 17 0.32 -2.49 -5.69
N LEU A 18 0.09 -1.70 -6.74
CA LEU A 18 0.14 -0.24 -6.65
C LEU A 18 -0.97 0.32 -5.74
N SER A 19 -2.17 -0.25 -5.82
CA SER A 19 -3.28 0.13 -4.95
C SER A 19 -2.94 -0.10 -3.49
N LEU A 20 -2.35 -1.25 -3.14
CA LEU A 20 -1.88 -1.50 -1.77
C LEU A 20 -0.84 -0.47 -1.33
N ILE A 21 0.16 -0.17 -2.16
CA ILE A 21 1.18 0.83 -1.86
C ILE A 21 0.54 2.20 -1.59
N TYR A 22 -0.37 2.64 -2.46
CA TYR A 22 -1.01 3.95 -2.31
C TYR A 22 -1.95 4.03 -1.12
N LEU A 23 -2.76 2.99 -0.89
CA LEU A 23 -3.60 2.90 0.30
C LEU A 23 -2.76 2.92 1.57
N GLY A 24 -1.64 2.18 1.60
CA GLY A 24 -0.71 2.18 2.74
C GLY A 24 -0.09 3.56 2.99
N ILE A 25 0.31 4.28 1.96
CA ILE A 25 0.84 5.66 2.08
C ILE A 25 -0.24 6.61 2.61
N LEU A 26 -1.45 6.55 2.05
CA LEU A 26 -2.57 7.40 2.47
C LEU A 26 -3.01 7.11 3.91
N SER A 27 -2.95 5.85 4.33
CA SER A 27 -3.33 5.42 5.70
C SER A 27 -2.35 5.91 6.77
N LEU A 28 -1.13 6.28 6.36
CA LEU A 28 -0.14 6.98 7.19
C LEU A 28 -0.34 8.50 7.18
N GLU A 29 -1.44 8.99 6.59
CA GLU A 29 -1.74 10.41 6.37
C GLU A 29 -0.66 11.13 5.54
N ILE A 30 0.09 10.38 4.72
CA ILE A 30 1.08 10.95 3.81
C ILE A 30 0.35 11.36 2.53
N GLU A 31 0.20 12.67 2.33
CA GLU A 31 -0.39 13.21 1.11
C GLU A 31 0.40 12.77 -0.14
N THR A 32 -0.32 12.24 -1.11
CA THR A 32 0.24 11.87 -2.41
C THR A 32 -0.71 12.18 -3.55
N ARG A 33 -0.14 12.66 -4.65
CA ARG A 33 -0.87 12.84 -5.92
C ARG A 33 -0.70 11.64 -6.85
N LEU A 34 -0.01 10.59 -6.39
CA LEU A 34 0.25 9.40 -7.19
C LEU A 34 -1.05 8.63 -7.39
N ASN A 35 -1.45 8.58 -8.64
CA ASN A 35 -2.74 8.03 -9.01
C ASN A 35 -2.70 7.44 -10.44
N VAL A 36 -1.49 7.15 -10.93
CA VAL A 36 -1.20 6.69 -12.28
C VAL A 36 -0.95 5.19 -12.24
N ILE A 37 -1.64 4.45 -13.11
CA ILE A 37 -1.34 3.04 -13.37
C ILE A 37 -0.40 3.01 -14.58
N PRO A 38 0.88 2.63 -14.39
CA PRO A 38 1.87 2.71 -15.46
C PRO A 38 1.57 1.69 -16.56
N GLN A 39 1.61 2.15 -17.81
CA GLN A 39 1.33 1.31 -18.99
C GLN A 39 2.61 0.83 -19.68
N ASN A 40 3.75 1.45 -19.35
CA ASN A 40 5.05 1.14 -19.93
C ASN A 40 6.15 1.35 -18.88
N LYS A 41 7.39 0.98 -19.25
CA LYS A 41 8.54 1.08 -18.36
C LYS A 41 8.87 2.52 -17.92
N THR A 42 8.65 3.51 -18.78
CA THR A 42 8.90 4.92 -18.46
C THR A 42 7.94 5.41 -17.38
N ASP A 43 6.64 5.13 -17.54
CA ASP A 43 5.62 5.47 -16.54
C ASP A 43 5.91 4.76 -15.22
N LEU A 44 6.32 3.49 -15.29
CA LEU A 44 6.65 2.72 -14.10
C LEU A 44 7.83 3.34 -13.35
N ASN A 45 8.89 3.72 -14.08
CA ASN A 45 10.05 4.37 -13.48
C ASN A 45 9.64 5.66 -12.75
N PHE A 46 8.80 6.48 -13.39
CA PHE A 46 8.28 7.69 -12.77
C PHE A 46 7.50 7.38 -11.48
N VAL A 47 6.62 6.39 -11.51
CA VAL A 47 5.84 5.97 -10.32
C VAL A 47 6.77 5.50 -9.20
N VAL A 48 7.73 4.62 -9.51
CA VAL A 48 8.70 4.09 -8.53
C VAL A 48 9.50 5.23 -7.90
N ASP A 49 10.05 6.13 -8.70
CA ASP A 49 10.90 7.21 -8.20
C ASP A 49 10.13 8.14 -7.24
N ASN A 50 8.86 8.43 -7.56
CA ASN A 50 8.01 9.24 -6.69
C ASN A 50 7.62 8.50 -5.40
N VAL A 51 7.26 7.22 -5.48
CA VAL A 51 6.97 6.40 -4.29
C VAL A 51 8.19 6.38 -3.38
N ILE A 52 9.37 6.06 -3.92
CA ILE A 52 10.61 6.00 -3.15
C ILE A 52 10.95 7.35 -2.53
N LYS A 53 10.79 8.46 -3.26
CA LYS A 53 11.00 9.80 -2.72
C LYS A 53 10.06 10.10 -1.56
N LEU A 54 8.78 9.73 -1.66
CA LEU A 54 7.80 9.89 -0.57
C LEU A 54 8.17 9.05 0.65
N LEU A 55 8.51 7.78 0.45
CA LEU A 55 8.86 6.87 1.55
C LEU A 55 10.15 7.29 2.26
N LYS A 56 11.18 7.70 1.51
CA LYS A 56 12.42 8.23 2.09
C LYS A 56 12.19 9.52 2.89
N LYS A 57 11.32 10.41 2.40
CA LYS A 57 10.96 11.64 3.12
C LYS A 57 10.26 11.35 4.46
N ASN A 58 9.53 10.25 4.55
CA ASN A 58 8.73 9.85 5.72
C ASN A 58 9.32 8.61 6.42
N GLN A 59 10.60 8.31 6.21
CA GLN A 59 11.22 7.07 6.68
C GLN A 59 11.16 6.93 8.21
N GLU A 60 11.34 8.04 8.94
CA GLU A 60 11.27 8.02 10.41
C GLU A 60 9.86 7.64 10.91
N LEU A 61 8.80 8.14 10.27
CA LEU A 61 7.43 7.75 10.59
C LEU A 61 7.24 6.25 10.37
N LEU A 62 7.67 5.72 9.22
CA LEU A 62 7.59 4.30 8.91
C LEU A 62 8.31 3.44 9.98
N TYR A 63 9.52 3.83 10.39
CA TYR A 63 10.24 3.12 11.45
C TYR A 63 9.51 3.14 12.79
N ARG A 64 8.98 4.30 13.19
CA ARG A 64 8.23 4.44 14.45
C ARG A 64 6.99 3.57 14.47
N VAL A 65 6.21 3.61 13.39
CA VAL A 65 4.97 2.83 13.25
C VAL A 65 5.29 1.34 13.28
N VAL A 66 6.22 0.84 12.45
CA VAL A 66 6.60 -0.58 12.47
C VAL A 66 7.17 -1.03 13.82
N SER A 67 8.02 -0.23 14.46
CA SER A 67 8.57 -0.58 15.77
C SER A 67 7.50 -0.69 16.86
N LEU A 68 6.47 0.17 16.82
CA LEU A 68 5.33 0.06 17.73
C LEU A 68 4.56 -1.25 17.50
N TRP A 69 4.38 -1.65 16.24
CA TRP A 69 3.75 -2.92 15.93
C TRP A 69 4.56 -4.12 16.44
N GLU A 70 5.88 -4.16 16.21
CA GLU A 70 6.75 -5.21 16.73
C GLU A 70 6.71 -5.29 18.27
N GLN A 71 6.62 -4.14 18.95
CA GLN A 71 6.45 -4.10 20.41
C GLN A 71 5.11 -4.69 20.84
N ILE A 72 4.00 -4.35 20.16
CA ILE A 72 2.67 -4.90 20.47
C ILE A 72 2.66 -6.43 20.29
N GLU A 73 3.24 -6.96 19.21
CA GLU A 73 3.31 -8.41 18.95
C GLU A 73 4.15 -9.15 19.98
N THR A 74 5.25 -8.54 20.46
CA THR A 74 6.14 -9.18 21.44
C THR A 74 5.59 -9.17 22.87
N LEU A 75 4.66 -8.27 23.19
CA LEU A 75 4.10 -8.15 24.54
C LEU A 75 3.07 -9.25 24.89
N GLN A 76 2.69 -10.13 23.94
CA GLN A 76 1.75 -11.26 24.13
C GLN A 76 0.44 -10.92 24.87
N SER A 77 0.09 -9.64 24.98
CA SER A 77 -1.20 -9.26 25.53
C SER A 77 -2.19 -9.23 24.40
N ASP A 78 -3.35 -9.86 24.57
CA ASP A 78 -4.53 -9.74 23.68
C ASP A 78 -5.08 -8.30 23.58
N GLN A 79 -4.28 -7.30 23.96
CA GLN A 79 -4.67 -5.92 23.93
C GLN A 79 -4.70 -5.43 22.49
N GLU A 80 -5.86 -4.86 22.16
CA GLU A 80 -6.13 -4.10 20.96
C GLU A 80 -4.93 -3.22 20.59
N TYR A 81 -4.64 -3.09 19.29
CA TYR A 81 -3.67 -2.09 18.83
C TYR A 81 -4.05 -0.73 19.43
N TYR A 82 -3.08 -0.01 19.98
CA TYR A 82 -3.29 1.34 20.50
C TYR A 82 -2.46 2.36 19.72
N GLY A 83 -2.96 3.60 19.66
CA GLY A 83 -2.27 4.73 19.03
C GLY A 83 -2.09 4.56 17.53
N THR A 84 -0.95 5.02 17.00
CA THR A 84 -0.72 5.17 15.55
C THR A 84 -0.88 3.89 14.72
N ILE A 85 -0.69 2.69 15.31
CA ILE A 85 -0.96 1.43 14.59
C ILE A 85 -2.45 1.20 14.38
N LYS A 86 -3.25 1.49 15.42
CA LYS A 86 -4.71 1.39 15.32
C LYS A 86 -5.22 2.36 14.26
N ASP A 87 -4.78 3.62 14.34
CA ASP A 87 -5.17 4.66 13.39
C ASP A 87 -4.78 4.26 11.96
N TYR A 88 -3.58 3.72 11.76
CA TYR A 88 -3.15 3.19 10.47
C TYR A 88 -4.07 2.07 9.93
N ILE A 89 -4.41 1.08 10.76
CA ILE A 89 -5.26 -0.05 10.35
C ILE A 89 -6.68 0.44 10.03
N GLU A 90 -7.24 1.32 10.87
CA GLU A 90 -8.57 1.88 10.69
C GLU A 90 -8.63 2.73 9.42
N ASN A 91 -7.65 3.61 9.20
CA ASN A 91 -7.54 4.41 7.98
C ASN A 91 -7.36 3.53 6.73
N PHE A 92 -6.61 2.43 6.83
CA PHE A 92 -6.43 1.49 5.73
C PHE A 92 -7.73 0.79 5.36
N LYS A 93 -8.46 0.31 6.37
CA LYS A 93 -9.77 -0.29 6.18
C LYS A 93 -10.75 0.70 5.55
N GLU A 94 -10.83 1.92 6.09
CA GLU A 94 -11.68 2.96 5.55
C GLU A 94 -11.31 3.29 4.10
N SER A 95 -10.01 3.38 3.80
CA SER A 95 -9.53 3.68 2.46
C SER A 95 -9.89 2.57 1.45
N VAL A 96 -9.81 1.29 1.85
CA VAL A 96 -10.23 0.17 1.00
C VAL A 96 -11.72 0.25 0.66
N GLU A 97 -12.55 0.64 1.64
CA GLU A 97 -14.01 0.75 1.47
C GLU A 97 -14.42 2.00 0.67
N ASN A 98 -13.72 3.13 0.86
CA ASN A 98 -14.17 4.44 0.37
C ASN A 98 -13.41 4.97 -0.86
N TYR A 99 -12.18 4.51 -1.14
CA TYR A 99 -11.45 4.99 -2.32
C TYR A 99 -11.89 4.24 -3.58
N GLU A 100 -12.84 4.83 -4.30
CA GLU A 100 -13.36 4.27 -5.56
C GLU A 100 -12.29 4.00 -6.61
N LYS A 101 -11.18 4.73 -6.53
CA LYS A 101 -10.05 4.64 -7.46
C LYS A 101 -9.19 3.38 -7.25
N PHE A 102 -9.19 2.81 -6.05
CA PHE A 102 -8.38 1.67 -5.66
C PHE A 102 -9.24 0.55 -5.10
N LYS A 103 -10.39 0.27 -5.75
CA LYS A 103 -11.34 -0.78 -5.34
C LYS A 103 -10.65 -2.14 -5.31
N LEU A 104 -10.08 -2.47 -4.16
CA LEU A 104 -9.56 -3.78 -3.83
C LEU A 104 -10.68 -4.54 -3.13
N ASN A 105 -11.10 -5.67 -3.71
CA ASN A 105 -12.03 -6.56 -3.04
C ASN A 105 -11.25 -7.42 -2.04
N LEU A 106 -10.93 -6.85 -0.88
CA LEU A 106 -10.20 -7.53 0.18
C LEU A 106 -11.18 -8.23 1.15
N PRO A 107 -10.94 -9.51 1.51
CA PRO A 107 -11.70 -10.17 2.56
C PRO A 107 -11.58 -9.40 3.88
N SER A 108 -12.70 -9.11 4.55
CA SER A 108 -12.72 -8.29 5.77
C SER A 108 -11.88 -8.88 6.90
N ASP A 109 -11.78 -10.21 6.97
CA ASP A 109 -10.96 -10.95 7.93
C ASP A 109 -9.45 -10.87 7.64
N LYS A 110 -9.06 -10.38 6.45
CA LYS A 110 -7.66 -10.25 6.01
C LYS A 110 -7.17 -8.82 5.91
N ILE A 111 -8.05 -7.81 5.96
CA ILE A 111 -7.67 -6.40 5.80
C ILE A 111 -6.56 -6.00 6.77
N LYS A 112 -6.69 -6.39 8.05
CA LYS A 112 -5.68 -6.10 9.08
C LYS A 112 -4.31 -6.66 8.70
N ASP A 113 -4.24 -7.94 8.35
CA ASP A 113 -2.98 -8.61 7.99
C ASP A 113 -2.37 -7.98 6.73
N ILE A 114 -3.21 -7.63 5.76
CA ILE A 114 -2.79 -6.96 4.52
C ILE A 114 -2.25 -5.56 4.81
N ALA A 115 -2.89 -4.80 5.69
CA ALA A 115 -2.43 -3.48 6.10
C ALA A 115 -1.06 -3.58 6.77
N LEU A 116 -0.89 -4.48 7.75
CA LEU A 116 0.39 -4.66 8.44
C LEU A 116 1.51 -5.12 7.49
N ASN A 117 1.23 -6.08 6.60
CA ASN A 117 2.20 -6.49 5.58
C ASN A 117 2.57 -5.33 4.65
N THR A 118 1.59 -4.52 4.24
CA THR A 118 1.82 -3.34 3.40
C THR A 118 2.72 -2.34 4.12
N LEU A 119 2.46 -2.05 5.40
CA LEU A 119 3.28 -1.17 6.21
C LEU A 119 4.74 -1.64 6.27
N THR A 120 4.97 -2.93 6.51
CA THR A 120 6.31 -3.52 6.51
C THR A 120 6.98 -3.40 5.14
N GLU A 121 6.26 -3.66 4.04
CA GLU A 121 6.79 -3.46 2.69
C GLU A 121 7.19 -1.99 2.44
N LEU A 122 6.36 -1.02 2.84
CA LEU A 122 6.67 0.41 2.72
C LEU A 122 7.94 0.79 3.49
N LEU A 123 8.13 0.23 4.70
CA LEU A 123 9.37 0.41 5.45
C LEU A 123 10.57 -0.14 4.66
N PHE A 124 10.48 -1.37 4.15
CA PHE A 124 11.56 -1.95 3.34
C PHE A 124 11.87 -1.10 2.10
N TYR A 125 10.84 -0.58 1.43
CA TYR A 125 11.01 0.28 0.25
C TYR A 125 11.66 1.62 0.58
N SER A 126 11.51 2.12 1.81
CA SER A 126 12.21 3.33 2.27
C SER A 126 13.73 3.14 2.45
N GLY A 127 14.20 1.89 2.59
CA GLY A 127 15.60 1.55 2.82
C GLY A 127 16.51 1.67 1.59
N ILE A 128 17.82 1.44 1.81
CA ILE A 128 18.88 1.60 0.79
C ILE A 128 18.61 0.77 -0.47
N SER A 129 18.14 -0.47 -0.31
CA SER A 129 17.83 -1.38 -1.43
C SER A 129 16.37 -1.36 -1.86
N GLY A 130 15.54 -0.54 -1.21
CA GLY A 130 14.09 -0.54 -1.38
C GLY A 130 13.66 -0.15 -2.79
N GLU A 131 14.35 0.81 -3.42
CA GLU A 131 14.07 1.23 -4.79
C GLU A 131 14.25 0.09 -5.80
N LYS A 132 15.39 -0.61 -5.74
CA LYS A 132 15.65 -1.74 -6.62
C LYS A 132 14.62 -2.85 -6.42
N LEU A 133 14.26 -3.11 -5.16
CA LEU A 133 13.29 -4.15 -4.82
C LEU A 133 11.89 -3.81 -5.34
N LEU A 134 11.41 -2.59 -5.11
CA LEU A 134 10.13 -2.12 -5.63
C LEU A 134 10.11 -2.12 -7.16
N ARG A 135 11.16 -1.62 -7.81
CA ARG A 135 11.27 -1.59 -9.27
C ARG A 135 11.19 -3.00 -9.86
N ASN A 136 11.97 -3.94 -9.33
CA ASN A 136 11.93 -5.33 -9.78
C ASN A 136 10.55 -5.97 -9.56
N LYS A 137 9.92 -5.73 -8.40
CA LYS A 137 8.58 -6.24 -8.09
C LYS A 137 7.57 -5.78 -9.13
N LEU A 138 7.55 -4.48 -9.45
CA LEU A 138 6.55 -3.92 -10.36
C LEU A 138 6.87 -4.15 -11.85
N GLU A 139 8.15 -4.18 -12.24
CA GLU A 139 8.55 -4.48 -13.62
C GLU A 139 8.11 -5.87 -14.05
N ASN A 140 8.15 -6.86 -13.14
CA ASN A 140 7.67 -8.22 -13.41
C ASN A 140 6.13 -8.32 -13.57
N LEU A 141 5.40 -7.26 -13.21
CA LEU A 141 3.94 -7.20 -13.28
C LEU A 141 3.44 -6.32 -14.43
N LEU A 142 4.33 -5.60 -15.12
CA LEU A 142 3.99 -4.88 -16.34
C LEU A 142 3.48 -5.87 -17.40
N PRO A 143 2.37 -5.57 -18.09
CA PRO A 143 1.95 -6.34 -19.24
C PRO A 143 3.10 -6.41 -20.25
N GLN A 144 3.50 -7.62 -20.63
CA GLN A 144 4.42 -7.81 -21.76
C GLN A 144 3.61 -7.46 -23.01
N GLY A 145 3.98 -6.36 -23.68
CA GLY A 145 3.39 -5.95 -24.96
C GLY A 145 3.71 -6.94 -26.08
#